data_AF-A0A5N6U9A8-F1
#
_entry.id   AF-A0A5N6U9A8-F1
#
_cell.length_a   1.000
_cell.length_b   1.000
_cell.length_c   1.000
_cell.angle_alpha   90.00
_cell.angle_beta   90.00
_cell.angle_gamma   90.00
#
_symmetry.space_group_name_H-M   'P 1'
#
loop_
_entity.id
_entity.type
_entity.pdbx_description
1 polymer ?
#
loop_
_entity_poly.entity_id
_entity_poly.type
_entity_poly.pdbx_seq_one_letter_code
_entity_poly.pdbx_strand_id
1 'polypeptide(L)'
;MDSIQLEIETPDPDEFDAQILAIISEAIAPDPTPAKDAALAIDTAYKTSLAQNPNRTPGGSLLCFWDVIHSFAMQIPHEHPAQEKLVAVLKELNDVTSTQIVLDKPLWNGLPYFSAEVPQSWQHLSPEAGDDVKKQRFVNLQAYLARVFGLGLESLEMYALWSLSDAVEGAIVPVRGSPDLVSAEPGDIVDLPFKTAAAAVWIIHAGAALHGRDEEISGTDAGPLWKLSKKEAKQARRKYKGTKGLCAERWDLWKTQFAAIRDYEGADEETRTIAGRAVERMDKLN
;
A
#
# COMPACT_ATOMS: atom_id res chain seq x y z
N MET A 1 6.02 -18.02 16.28
CA MET A 1 5.60 -16.73 15.72
C MET A 1 4.73 -16.10 16.77
N ASP A 2 5.02 -14.87 17.14
CA ASP A 2 4.25 -14.17 18.16
C ASP A 2 2.82 -13.92 17.67
N SER A 3 1.85 -14.05 18.56
CA SER A 3 0.46 -13.79 18.22
C SER A 3 0.26 -12.30 18.04
N ILE A 4 -0.29 -11.88 16.89
CA ILE A 4 -0.73 -10.50 16.69
C ILE A 4 -2.00 -10.28 17.49
N GLN A 5 -2.06 -9.21 18.26
CA GLN A 5 -3.26 -8.74 18.93
C GLN A 5 -3.74 -7.49 18.19
N LEU A 6 -4.89 -7.60 17.55
CA LEU A 6 -5.54 -6.48 16.89
C LEU A 6 -6.40 -5.72 17.89
N GLU A 7 -6.48 -4.42 17.71
CA GLU A 7 -7.33 -3.53 18.50
C GLU A 7 -8.16 -2.65 17.57
N ILE A 8 -9.36 -2.29 18.02
CA ILE A 8 -10.20 -1.31 17.34
C ILE A 8 -9.79 0.08 17.85
N GLU A 9 -9.38 0.95 16.93
CA GLU A 9 -8.88 2.29 17.27
C GLU A 9 -9.91 3.41 17.07
N THR A 10 -11.12 3.09 16.61
CA THR A 10 -12.21 4.08 16.58
C THR A 10 -12.62 4.46 18.01
N PRO A 11 -12.86 5.76 18.32
CA PRO A 11 -13.23 6.20 19.67
C PRO A 11 -14.50 5.57 20.23
N ASP A 12 -15.45 5.24 19.36
CA ASP A 12 -16.75 4.67 19.71
C ASP A 12 -17.02 3.41 18.87
N PRO A 13 -16.36 2.27 19.19
CA PRO A 13 -16.53 1.04 18.43
C PRO A 13 -17.94 0.51 18.60
N ASP A 14 -18.58 0.12 17.50
CA ASP A 14 -19.90 -0.52 17.56
C ASP A 14 -19.81 -2.05 17.64
N GLU A 15 -20.96 -2.70 17.79
CA GLU A 15 -21.03 -4.16 17.88
C GLU A 15 -20.54 -4.84 16.60
N PHE A 16 -20.71 -4.18 15.45
CA PHE A 16 -20.23 -4.71 14.17
C PHE A 16 -18.70 -4.67 14.11
N ASP A 17 -18.06 -3.58 14.54
CA ASP A 17 -16.60 -3.49 14.61
C ASP A 17 -16.02 -4.59 15.51
N ALA A 18 -16.63 -4.84 16.67
CA ALA A 18 -16.23 -5.90 17.59
C ALA A 18 -16.35 -7.31 16.97
N GLN A 19 -17.40 -7.56 16.18
CA GLN A 19 -17.55 -8.81 15.44
C GLN A 19 -16.48 -8.97 14.36
N ILE A 20 -16.18 -7.90 13.61
CA ILE A 20 -15.13 -7.91 12.59
C ILE A 20 -13.76 -8.16 13.23
N LEU A 21 -13.46 -7.53 14.36
CA LEU A 21 -12.23 -7.79 15.12
C LEU A 21 -12.08 -9.28 15.48
N ALA A 22 -13.14 -9.89 16.02
CA ALA A 22 -13.12 -11.30 16.42
C ALA A 22 -12.86 -12.22 15.21
N ILE A 23 -13.61 -12.02 14.11
CA ILE A 23 -13.47 -12.82 12.89
C ILE A 23 -12.06 -12.71 12.30
N ILE A 24 -11.53 -11.49 12.18
CA ILE A 24 -10.19 -11.29 11.62
C ILE A 24 -9.12 -11.85 12.54
N SER A 25 -9.23 -11.65 13.86
CA SER A 25 -8.26 -12.18 14.83
C SER A 25 -8.14 -13.70 14.74
N GLU A 26 -9.26 -14.41 14.62
CA GLU A 26 -9.28 -15.86 14.40
C GLU A 26 -8.69 -16.26 13.04
N ALA A 27 -9.00 -15.51 11.98
CA ALA A 27 -8.51 -15.81 10.63
C ALA A 27 -6.99 -15.58 10.45
N ILE A 28 -6.38 -14.72 11.27
CA ILE A 28 -4.93 -14.46 11.19
C ILE A 28 -4.11 -15.20 12.26
N ALA A 29 -4.77 -15.85 13.21
CA ALA A 29 -4.16 -16.61 14.30
C ALA A 29 -3.20 -17.71 13.79
N PRO A 30 -2.27 -18.21 14.62
CA PRO A 30 -1.36 -19.30 14.22
C PRO A 30 -2.06 -20.55 13.69
N ASP A 31 -3.21 -20.92 14.26
CA ASP A 31 -4.15 -21.94 13.77
C ASP A 31 -5.41 -21.22 13.25
N PRO A 32 -5.40 -20.77 11.98
CA PRO A 32 -6.41 -19.84 11.50
C PRO A 32 -7.70 -20.53 11.09
N THR A 33 -8.83 -19.88 11.35
CA THR A 33 -10.09 -20.18 10.64
C THR A 33 -9.86 -20.04 9.12
N PRO A 34 -10.38 -20.96 8.28
CA PRO A 34 -10.22 -20.85 6.83
C PRO A 34 -10.72 -19.50 6.30
N ALA A 35 -9.96 -18.89 5.39
CA ALA A 35 -10.26 -17.55 4.85
C ALA A 35 -11.68 -17.45 4.27
N LYS A 36 -12.16 -18.52 3.65
CA LYS A 36 -13.53 -18.62 3.11
C LYS A 36 -14.59 -18.56 4.19
N ASP A 37 -14.37 -19.23 5.32
CA ASP A 37 -15.31 -19.24 6.44
C ASP A 37 -15.34 -17.88 7.12
N ALA A 38 -14.18 -17.23 7.26
CA ALA A 38 -14.08 -15.85 7.74
C ALA A 38 -14.81 -14.88 6.80
N ALA A 39 -14.65 -15.00 5.49
CA ALA A 39 -15.36 -14.17 4.51
C ALA A 39 -16.89 -14.33 4.59
N LEU A 40 -17.40 -15.55 4.75
CA LEU A 40 -18.84 -15.81 4.95
C LEU A 40 -19.35 -15.26 6.29
N ALA A 41 -18.53 -15.33 7.34
CA ALA A 41 -18.85 -14.73 8.63
C ALA A 41 -18.93 -13.20 8.52
N ILE A 42 -18.00 -12.55 7.81
CA ILE A 42 -18.03 -11.10 7.54
C ILE A 42 -19.30 -10.70 6.78
N ASP A 43 -19.65 -11.41 5.69
CA ASP A 43 -20.87 -11.15 4.93
C ASP A 43 -22.13 -11.27 5.82
N THR A 44 -22.16 -12.26 6.71
CA THR A 44 -23.26 -12.46 7.66
C THR A 44 -23.33 -11.35 8.70
N ALA A 45 -22.19 -10.96 9.29
CA ALA A 45 -22.10 -9.87 10.26
C ALA A 45 -22.55 -8.54 9.63
N TYR A 46 -22.11 -8.25 8.40
CA TYR A 46 -22.49 -7.04 7.68
C TYR A 46 -24.00 -6.96 7.43
N LYS A 47 -24.62 -8.04 6.92
CA LYS A 47 -26.07 -8.11 6.71
C LYS A 47 -26.85 -7.93 8.02
N THR A 48 -26.37 -8.53 9.10
CA THR A 48 -26.98 -8.44 10.43
C THR A 48 -26.92 -7.01 10.96
N SER A 49 -25.77 -6.37 10.85
CA SER A 49 -25.57 -4.97 11.24
C SER A 49 -26.52 -4.02 10.49
N LEU A 50 -26.68 -4.19 9.17
CA LEU A 50 -27.63 -3.40 8.39
C LEU A 50 -29.09 -3.63 8.81
N ALA A 51 -29.48 -4.89 9.09
CA ALA A 51 -30.83 -5.21 9.53
C ALA A 51 -31.15 -4.61 10.92
N GLN A 52 -30.17 -4.56 11.81
CA GLN A 52 -30.30 -3.97 13.15
C GLN A 52 -30.26 -2.44 13.14
N ASN A 53 -29.64 -1.83 12.12
CA ASN A 53 -29.45 -0.39 12.00
C ASN A 53 -30.10 0.16 10.72
N PRO A 54 -31.45 0.21 10.62
CA PRO A 54 -32.16 0.55 9.39
C PRO A 54 -31.92 1.99 8.89
N ASN A 55 -31.35 2.85 9.73
CA ASN A 55 -30.97 4.22 9.36
C ASN A 55 -29.58 4.31 8.69
N ARG A 56 -28.76 3.25 8.75
CA ARG A 56 -27.46 3.22 8.08
C ARG A 56 -27.64 2.81 6.62
N THR A 57 -26.94 3.51 5.73
CA THR A 57 -26.90 3.11 4.33
C THR A 57 -25.86 2.00 4.14
N PRO A 58 -26.07 1.06 3.20
CA PRO A 58 -25.07 0.05 2.88
C PRO A 58 -23.70 0.66 2.55
N GLY A 59 -23.68 1.69 1.70
CA GLY A 59 -22.43 2.39 1.35
C GLY A 59 -21.72 2.97 2.57
N GLY A 60 -22.43 3.65 3.47
CA GLY A 60 -21.84 4.22 4.69
C GLY A 60 -21.26 3.15 5.62
N SER A 61 -22.01 2.06 5.86
CA SER A 61 -21.49 0.93 6.66
C SER A 61 -20.28 0.26 6.02
N LEU A 62 -20.21 0.22 4.69
CA LEU A 62 -19.10 -0.36 3.97
C LEU A 62 -17.83 0.50 4.08
N LEU A 63 -17.95 1.83 4.08
CA LEU A 63 -16.82 2.72 4.34
C LEU A 63 -16.25 2.47 5.75
N CYS A 64 -17.10 2.41 6.78
CA CYS A 64 -16.65 2.09 8.14
C CYS A 64 -15.95 0.73 8.22
N PHE A 65 -16.49 -0.28 7.53
CA PHE A 65 -15.85 -1.59 7.43
C PHE A 65 -14.43 -1.49 6.85
N TRP A 66 -14.25 -0.75 5.76
CA TRP A 66 -12.92 -0.60 5.15
C TRP A 66 -11.95 0.15 6.06
N ASP A 67 -12.39 1.20 6.75
CA ASP A 67 -11.55 1.90 7.74
C ASP A 67 -11.03 0.94 8.83
N VAL A 68 -11.90 0.09 9.39
CA VAL A 68 -11.52 -0.93 10.37
C VAL A 68 -10.50 -1.93 9.79
N ILE A 69 -10.73 -2.43 8.57
CA ILE A 69 -9.81 -3.38 7.93
C ILE A 69 -8.45 -2.75 7.64
N HIS A 70 -8.40 -1.51 7.15
CA HIS A 70 -7.16 -0.78 6.95
C HIS A 70 -6.43 -0.52 8.28
N SER A 71 -7.18 -0.23 9.35
CA SER A 71 -6.62 -0.12 10.70
C SER A 71 -5.96 -1.40 11.17
N PHE A 72 -6.59 -2.57 10.95
CA PHE A 72 -5.97 -3.84 11.28
C PHE A 72 -4.72 -4.12 10.45
N ALA A 73 -4.73 -3.81 9.15
CA ALA A 73 -3.57 -3.97 8.28
C ALA A 73 -2.37 -3.13 8.76
N MET A 74 -2.61 -1.94 9.31
CA MET A 74 -1.57 -1.07 9.89
C MET A 74 -0.90 -1.66 11.15
N GLN A 75 -1.63 -2.49 11.90
CA GLN A 75 -1.13 -3.09 13.15
C GLN A 75 -0.29 -4.35 12.91
N ILE A 76 -0.44 -4.99 11.75
CA ILE A 76 0.29 -6.22 11.40
C ILE A 76 1.65 -5.85 10.79
N PRO A 77 2.80 -6.26 11.37
CA PRO A 77 4.11 -6.00 10.76
C PRO A 77 4.19 -6.48 9.31
N HIS A 78 4.79 -5.68 8.43
CA HIS A 78 4.79 -5.89 6.98
C HIS A 78 5.38 -7.24 6.50
N GLU A 79 6.30 -7.82 7.27
CA GLU A 79 6.90 -9.14 7.02
C GLU A 79 6.15 -10.29 7.69
N HIS A 80 5.20 -9.99 8.57
CA HIS A 80 4.50 -11.02 9.33
C HIS A 80 3.52 -11.79 8.43
N PRO A 81 3.44 -13.14 8.52
CA PRO A 81 2.54 -13.95 7.69
C PRO A 81 1.05 -13.61 7.83
N ALA A 82 0.65 -12.96 8.92
CA ALA A 82 -0.73 -12.48 9.11
C ALA A 82 -1.16 -11.47 8.02
N GLN A 83 -0.23 -10.75 7.39
CA GLN A 83 -0.53 -9.90 6.23
C GLN A 83 -1.16 -10.72 5.09
N GLU A 84 -0.58 -11.88 4.79
CA GLU A 84 -1.08 -12.77 3.73
C GLU A 84 -2.41 -13.41 4.11
N LYS A 85 -2.59 -13.78 5.39
CA LYS A 85 -3.85 -14.33 5.88
C LYS A 85 -4.99 -13.32 5.78
N LEU A 86 -4.76 -12.06 6.18
CA LEU A 86 -5.75 -10.99 6.05
C LEU A 86 -6.14 -10.79 4.57
N VAL A 87 -5.16 -10.72 3.68
CA VAL A 87 -5.41 -10.56 2.23
C VAL A 87 -6.14 -11.78 1.65
N ALA A 88 -5.87 -12.99 2.14
CA ALA A 88 -6.60 -14.18 1.73
C ALA A 88 -8.09 -14.10 2.09
N VAL A 89 -8.45 -13.54 3.27
CA VAL A 89 -9.85 -13.28 3.63
C VAL A 89 -10.49 -12.33 2.63
N LEU A 90 -9.81 -11.25 2.24
CA LEU A 90 -10.33 -10.29 1.25
C LEU A 90 -10.53 -10.91 -0.12
N LYS A 91 -9.61 -11.79 -0.54
CA LYS A 91 -9.76 -12.53 -1.80
C LYS A 91 -11.02 -13.39 -1.78
N GLU A 92 -11.23 -14.16 -0.72
CA GLU A 92 -12.44 -14.98 -0.59
C GLU A 92 -13.70 -14.11 -0.47
N LEU A 93 -13.61 -12.97 0.22
CA LEU A 93 -14.69 -12.00 0.36
C LEU A 93 -15.12 -11.44 -1.00
N ASN A 94 -14.18 -11.06 -1.87
CA ASN A 94 -14.45 -10.61 -3.24
C ASN A 94 -15.27 -11.62 -4.06
N ASP A 95 -15.11 -12.91 -3.76
CA ASP A 95 -15.79 -14.01 -4.45
C ASP A 95 -17.12 -14.40 -3.77
N VAL A 96 -17.45 -13.82 -2.60
CA VAL A 96 -18.74 -14.02 -1.94
C VAL A 96 -19.85 -13.38 -2.77
N THR A 97 -20.77 -14.22 -3.24
CA THR A 97 -22.00 -13.76 -3.89
C THR A 97 -23.01 -13.30 -2.85
N SER A 98 -22.85 -12.06 -2.38
CA SER A 98 -23.80 -11.45 -1.45
C SER A 98 -25.12 -11.11 -2.13
N THR A 99 -26.22 -11.18 -1.36
CA THR A 99 -27.53 -10.70 -1.81
C THR A 99 -27.68 -9.18 -1.70
N GLN A 100 -26.79 -8.52 -0.95
CA GLN A 100 -26.74 -7.07 -0.85
C GLN A 100 -26.08 -6.48 -2.09
N ILE A 101 -26.60 -5.32 -2.52
CA ILE A 101 -26.13 -4.62 -3.73
C ILE A 101 -25.59 -3.25 -3.35
N VAL A 102 -24.38 -2.96 -3.83
CA VAL A 102 -23.72 -1.65 -3.71
C VAL A 102 -23.14 -1.30 -5.07
N LEU A 103 -23.37 -0.07 -5.55
CA LEU A 103 -22.96 0.38 -6.90
C LEU A 103 -23.40 -0.58 -8.02
N ASP A 104 -24.65 -1.04 -7.95
CA ASP A 104 -25.28 -1.96 -8.92
C ASP A 104 -24.57 -3.32 -9.08
N LYS A 105 -23.76 -3.72 -8.10
CA LYS A 105 -23.05 -5.00 -8.04
C LYS A 105 -23.25 -5.72 -6.70
N PRO A 106 -23.04 -7.04 -6.64
CA PRO A 106 -22.96 -7.74 -5.36
C PRO A 106 -21.95 -7.06 -4.44
N LEU A 107 -22.32 -6.89 -3.16
CA LEU A 107 -21.63 -6.09 -2.16
C LEU A 107 -20.10 -6.16 -2.18
N TRP A 108 -19.54 -7.36 -2.33
CA TRP A 108 -18.10 -7.58 -2.22
C TRP A 108 -17.39 -7.60 -3.58
N ASN A 109 -18.12 -7.68 -4.69
CA ASN A 109 -17.52 -7.87 -6.00
C ASN A 109 -16.77 -6.61 -6.44
N GLY A 110 -15.44 -6.74 -6.59
CA GLY A 110 -14.56 -5.62 -6.90
C GLY A 110 -14.49 -4.62 -5.75
N LEU A 111 -14.59 -5.10 -4.50
CA LEU A 111 -14.32 -4.40 -3.25
C LEU A 111 -14.74 -2.90 -3.24
N PRO A 112 -16.03 -2.59 -3.47
CA PRO A 112 -16.45 -1.21 -3.69
C PRO A 112 -16.09 -0.30 -2.51
N TYR A 113 -15.59 0.90 -2.84
CA TYR A 113 -15.07 1.90 -1.92
C TYR A 113 -13.80 1.52 -1.13
N PHE A 114 -13.15 0.39 -1.43
CA PHE A 114 -11.93 -0.02 -0.75
C PHE A 114 -10.89 1.10 -0.69
N SER A 115 -10.56 1.72 -1.83
CA SER A 115 -9.53 2.76 -1.88
C SER A 115 -9.96 4.10 -1.25
N ALA A 116 -11.26 4.29 -0.95
CA ALA A 116 -11.78 5.55 -0.43
C ALA A 116 -11.26 5.84 0.99
N GLU A 117 -11.06 4.79 1.78
CA GLU A 117 -10.64 4.87 3.19
C GLU A 117 -9.15 4.55 3.37
N VAL A 118 -8.37 4.49 2.30
CA VAL A 118 -6.91 4.28 2.41
C VAL A 118 -6.24 5.61 2.77
N PRO A 119 -5.55 5.70 3.93
CA PRO A 119 -4.81 6.90 4.31
C PRO A 119 -3.75 7.26 3.27
N GLN A 120 -3.75 8.52 2.81
CA GLN A 120 -2.82 8.99 1.78
C GLN A 120 -1.44 9.39 2.32
N SER A 121 -1.31 9.58 3.63
CA SER A 121 -0.11 10.13 4.26
C SER A 121 0.08 9.56 5.67
N TRP A 122 1.33 9.24 6.00
CA TRP A 122 1.69 8.68 7.31
C TRP A 122 1.54 9.70 8.45
N GLN A 123 1.65 11.00 8.18
CA GLN A 123 1.63 12.06 9.20
C GLN A 123 0.30 12.12 9.97
N HIS A 124 -0.80 11.69 9.34
CA HIS A 124 -2.13 11.69 9.92
C HIS A 124 -2.51 10.37 10.60
N LEU A 125 -1.69 9.33 10.46
CA LEU A 125 -1.92 8.05 11.13
C LEU A 125 -1.69 8.21 12.63
N SER A 126 -2.55 7.59 13.45
CA SER A 126 -2.39 7.48 14.91
C SER A 126 -1.87 8.78 15.56
N PRO A 127 -2.68 9.86 15.63
CA PRO A 127 -2.22 11.21 15.94
C PRO A 127 -1.29 11.32 17.17
N GLU A 128 -1.58 10.52 18.21
CA GLU A 128 -0.86 10.47 19.47
C GLU A 128 0.46 9.65 19.44
N ALA A 129 0.72 8.91 18.37
CA ALA A 129 1.92 8.09 18.23
C ALA A 129 3.14 8.92 17.78
N GLY A 130 4.34 8.45 18.13
CA GLY A 130 5.60 8.99 17.60
C GLY A 130 5.78 8.68 16.11
N ASP A 131 6.61 9.48 15.43
CA ASP A 131 6.82 9.39 13.98
C ASP A 131 7.28 8.00 13.52
N ASP A 132 8.16 7.33 14.26
CA ASP A 132 8.65 5.99 13.89
C ASP A 132 7.52 4.96 13.88
N VAL A 133 6.60 5.04 14.85
CA VAL A 133 5.42 4.17 14.91
C VAL A 133 4.49 4.48 13.72
N LYS A 134 4.25 5.75 13.42
CA LYS A 134 3.41 6.17 12.28
C LYS A 134 3.99 5.68 10.95
N LYS A 135 5.30 5.83 10.77
CA LYS A 135 6.04 5.35 9.60
C LYS A 135 5.95 3.83 9.47
N GLN A 136 6.15 3.09 10.57
CA GLN A 136 6.04 1.63 10.56
C GLN A 136 4.62 1.17 10.18
N ARG A 137 3.59 1.78 10.75
CA ARG A 137 2.18 1.50 10.42
C ARG A 137 1.88 1.78 8.95
N PHE A 138 2.45 2.86 8.40
CA PHE A 138 2.31 3.16 6.99
C PHE A 138 2.99 2.11 6.10
N VAL A 139 4.19 1.63 6.46
CA VAL A 139 4.84 0.51 5.72
C VAL A 139 4.00 -0.76 5.78
N ASN A 140 3.41 -1.07 6.93
CA ASN A 140 2.48 -2.20 7.10
C ASN A 140 1.28 -2.08 6.14
N LEU A 141 0.67 -0.89 6.07
CA LEU A 141 -0.40 -0.59 5.12
C LEU A 141 0.06 -0.73 3.66
N GLN A 142 1.22 -0.18 3.27
CA GLN A 142 1.73 -0.32 1.90
C GLN A 142 1.94 -1.79 1.51
N ALA A 143 2.42 -2.61 2.45
CA ALA A 143 2.65 -4.03 2.21
C ALA A 143 1.35 -4.83 2.05
N TYR A 144 0.30 -4.45 2.78
CA TYR A 144 -1.06 -4.96 2.61
C TYR A 144 -1.62 -4.59 1.23
N LEU A 145 -1.59 -3.30 0.88
CA LEU A 145 -2.10 -2.78 -0.39
C LEU A 145 -1.37 -3.41 -1.59
N ALA A 146 -0.04 -3.58 -1.49
CA ALA A 146 0.75 -4.26 -2.51
C ALA A 146 0.30 -5.70 -2.74
N ARG A 147 -0.09 -6.44 -1.70
CA ARG A 147 -0.60 -7.81 -1.84
C ARG A 147 -2.00 -7.83 -2.45
N VAL A 148 -2.89 -6.91 -2.04
CA VAL A 148 -4.23 -6.76 -2.63
C VAL A 148 -4.14 -6.46 -4.13
N PHE A 149 -3.28 -5.51 -4.50
CA PHE A 149 -3.01 -5.16 -5.90
C PHE A 149 -2.33 -6.30 -6.67
N GLY A 150 -1.35 -6.97 -6.06
CA GLY A 150 -0.65 -8.10 -6.67
C GLY A 150 -1.56 -9.30 -6.99
N LEU A 151 -2.69 -9.44 -6.29
CA LEU A 151 -3.74 -10.41 -6.59
C LEU A 151 -4.76 -9.92 -7.62
N GLY A 152 -4.67 -8.68 -8.08
CA GLY A 152 -5.61 -8.08 -9.03
C GLY A 152 -6.98 -7.79 -8.45
N LEU A 153 -7.09 -7.65 -7.13
CA LEU A 153 -8.38 -7.38 -6.46
C LEU A 153 -8.82 -5.92 -6.62
N GLU A 154 -7.86 -4.99 -6.60
CA GLU A 154 -8.10 -3.56 -6.72
C GLU A 154 -7.00 -2.87 -7.51
N SER A 155 -7.32 -1.74 -8.15
CA SER A 155 -6.34 -0.93 -8.89
C SER A 155 -5.68 0.08 -7.95
N LEU A 156 -4.42 -0.16 -7.58
CA LEU A 156 -3.70 0.62 -6.56
C LEU A 156 -2.32 1.12 -7.05
N GLU A 157 -2.09 1.15 -8.37
CA GLU A 157 -0.84 1.57 -9.00
C GLU A 157 -0.40 2.97 -8.56
N MET A 158 -1.37 3.85 -8.28
CA MET A 158 -1.10 5.21 -7.79
C MET A 158 -0.27 5.19 -6.50
N TYR A 159 -0.61 4.32 -5.54
CA TYR A 159 0.12 4.19 -4.27
C TYR A 159 1.52 3.60 -4.45
N ALA A 160 1.65 2.64 -5.37
CA ALA A 160 2.95 2.09 -5.76
C ALA A 160 3.85 3.20 -6.34
N LEU A 161 3.31 3.98 -7.28
CA LEU A 161 4.03 5.06 -7.96
C LEU A 161 4.45 6.17 -7.01
N TRP A 162 3.60 6.54 -6.04
CA TRP A 162 3.99 7.50 -5.00
C TRP A 162 5.14 6.97 -4.13
N SER A 163 5.02 5.74 -3.62
CA SER A 163 6.05 5.13 -2.78
C SER A 163 7.39 4.99 -3.52
N LEU A 164 7.35 4.53 -4.79
CA LEU A 164 8.54 4.42 -5.63
C LEU A 164 9.14 5.79 -5.95
N SER A 165 8.32 6.80 -6.24
CA SER A 165 8.81 8.16 -6.52
C SER A 165 9.56 8.76 -5.33
N ASP A 166 9.07 8.52 -4.12
CA ASP A 166 9.68 9.04 -2.89
C ASP A 166 11.02 8.40 -2.54
N ALA A 167 11.21 7.12 -2.89
CA ALA A 167 12.38 6.34 -2.48
C ALA A 167 13.43 6.14 -3.57
N VAL A 168 13.02 6.03 -4.84
CA VAL A 168 13.89 5.55 -5.93
C VAL A 168 13.82 6.41 -7.19
N GLU A 169 13.33 7.64 -7.07
CA GLU A 169 13.39 8.65 -8.15
C GLU A 169 14.15 9.91 -7.72
N GLY A 170 15.02 9.77 -6.70
CA GLY A 170 15.99 10.77 -6.25
C GLY A 170 15.40 11.89 -5.40
N ALA A 171 16.26 12.84 -5.04
CA ALA A 171 15.95 13.94 -4.13
C ALA A 171 16.22 15.32 -4.75
N ILE A 172 15.52 16.33 -4.25
CA ILE A 172 15.85 17.74 -4.52
C ILE A 172 16.67 18.24 -3.33
N VAL A 173 17.92 18.63 -3.57
CA VAL A 173 18.82 19.20 -2.58
C VAL A 173 18.85 20.72 -2.77
N PRO A 174 18.27 21.50 -1.83
CA PRO A 174 18.27 22.95 -1.92
C PRO A 174 19.69 23.51 -1.79
N VAL A 175 20.10 24.38 -2.71
CA VAL A 175 21.42 25.03 -2.67
C VAL A 175 21.25 26.53 -2.48
N ARG A 176 21.75 27.08 -1.37
CA ARG A 176 21.60 28.50 -1.07
C ARG A 176 22.31 29.36 -2.13
N GLY A 177 21.54 30.19 -2.83
CA GLY A 177 22.06 31.11 -3.86
C GLY A 177 22.34 30.45 -5.22
N SER A 178 21.89 29.22 -5.44
CA SER A 178 21.94 28.51 -6.73
C SER A 178 20.62 27.77 -6.98
N PRO A 179 20.35 27.29 -8.21
CA PRO A 179 19.23 26.39 -8.44
C PRO A 179 19.35 25.11 -7.61
N ASP A 180 18.22 24.55 -7.19
CA ASP A 180 18.19 23.26 -6.50
C ASP A 180 18.83 22.16 -7.35
N LEU A 181 19.56 21.26 -6.69
CA LEU A 181 20.22 20.13 -7.32
C LEU A 181 19.29 18.91 -7.31
N VAL A 182 19.24 18.19 -8.42
CA VAL A 182 18.65 16.84 -8.46
C VAL A 182 19.74 15.85 -8.11
N SER A 183 19.54 15.11 -7.01
CA SER A 183 20.49 14.09 -6.54
C SER A 183 19.95 12.68 -6.77
N ALA A 184 20.85 11.79 -7.16
CA ALA A 184 20.62 10.35 -7.21
C ALA A 184 21.26 9.60 -6.03
N GLU A 185 21.89 10.33 -5.10
CA GLU A 185 22.59 9.75 -3.97
C GLU A 185 21.57 9.31 -2.90
N PRO A 186 21.59 8.04 -2.45
CA PRO A 186 20.68 7.56 -1.42
C PRO A 186 20.71 8.39 -0.13
N GLY A 187 21.88 8.90 0.25
CA GLY A 187 22.06 9.71 1.46
C GLY A 187 21.32 11.04 1.46
N ASP A 188 20.92 11.56 0.30
CA ASP A 188 20.14 12.80 0.19
C ASP A 188 18.63 12.58 0.35
N ILE A 189 18.18 11.32 0.41
CA ILE A 189 16.78 10.96 0.60
C ILE A 189 16.44 11.04 2.08
N VAL A 190 15.64 12.05 2.44
CA VAL A 190 15.08 12.18 3.80
C VAL A 190 14.24 10.96 4.12
N ASP A 191 14.45 10.39 5.32
CA ASP A 191 13.79 9.18 5.80
C ASP A 191 14.04 7.95 4.91
N LEU A 192 15.27 7.80 4.40
CA LEU A 192 15.65 6.71 3.50
C LEU A 192 15.18 5.32 3.97
N PRO A 193 15.37 4.89 5.25
CA PRO A 193 14.91 3.56 5.68
C PRO A 193 13.40 3.33 5.48
N PHE A 194 12.59 4.27 5.98
CA PHE A 194 11.13 4.23 5.87
C PHE A 194 10.66 4.20 4.41
N LYS A 195 11.18 5.12 3.58
CA LYS A 195 10.77 5.22 2.17
C LYS A 195 11.21 4.01 1.37
N THR A 196 12.42 3.51 1.62
CA THR A 196 12.91 2.28 0.98
C THR A 196 12.01 1.10 1.31
N ALA A 197 11.62 0.94 2.58
CA ALA A 197 10.72 -0.14 2.99
C ALA A 197 9.34 -0.01 2.32
N ALA A 198 8.74 1.19 2.35
CA ALA A 198 7.45 1.45 1.70
C ALA A 198 7.47 1.19 0.18
N ALA A 199 8.55 1.54 -0.51
CA ALA A 199 8.69 1.31 -1.95
C ALA A 199 9.00 -0.16 -2.27
N ALA A 200 9.86 -0.81 -1.49
CA ALA A 200 10.31 -2.18 -1.74
C ALA A 200 9.16 -3.19 -1.61
N VAL A 201 8.23 -3.00 -0.68
CA VAL A 201 7.08 -3.92 -0.52
C VAL A 201 6.20 -3.98 -1.77
N TRP A 202 6.07 -2.88 -2.53
CA TRP A 202 5.38 -2.88 -3.82
C TRP A 202 6.09 -3.73 -4.86
N ILE A 203 7.41 -3.65 -4.95
CA ILE A 203 8.19 -4.49 -5.85
C ILE A 203 8.11 -5.97 -5.45
N ILE A 204 8.29 -6.25 -4.16
CA ILE A 204 8.31 -7.62 -3.62
C ILE A 204 6.97 -8.32 -3.86
N HIS A 205 5.87 -7.69 -3.47
CA HIS A 205 4.54 -8.31 -3.46
C HIS A 205 3.74 -8.07 -4.74
N ALA A 206 3.96 -6.95 -5.43
CA ALA A 206 3.19 -6.57 -6.61
C ALA A 206 4.00 -6.38 -7.89
N GLY A 207 5.32 -6.64 -7.87
CA GLY A 207 6.19 -6.39 -9.03
C GLY A 207 5.70 -7.05 -10.31
N ALA A 208 5.10 -8.25 -10.23
CA ALA A 208 4.53 -8.93 -11.40
C ALA A 208 3.33 -8.20 -12.02
N ALA A 209 2.54 -7.49 -11.22
CA ALA A 209 1.40 -6.69 -11.68
C ALA A 209 1.82 -5.29 -12.19
N LEU A 210 3.02 -4.83 -11.83
CA LEU A 210 3.60 -3.57 -12.30
C LEU A 210 4.44 -3.74 -13.57
N HIS A 211 5.20 -4.83 -13.67
CA HIS A 211 6.19 -5.05 -14.71
C HIS A 211 5.56 -5.28 -16.09
N GLY A 212 6.27 -4.84 -17.15
CA GLY A 212 5.85 -5.05 -18.55
C GLY A 212 4.67 -4.20 -19.02
N ARG A 213 4.18 -3.28 -18.18
CA ARG A 213 3.11 -2.34 -18.53
C ARG A 213 3.69 -1.05 -19.11
N ASP A 214 3.00 -0.51 -20.12
CA ASP A 214 3.25 0.82 -20.68
C ASP A 214 1.95 1.61 -20.63
N GLU A 215 1.74 2.33 -19.52
CA GLU A 215 0.46 2.96 -19.20
C GLU A 215 0.65 4.29 -18.46
N GLU A 216 -0.13 5.29 -18.84
CA GLU A 216 -0.27 6.52 -18.06
C GLU A 216 -1.27 6.32 -16.91
N ILE A 217 -0.82 6.54 -15.68
CA ILE A 217 -1.68 6.55 -14.50
C ILE A 217 -2.05 8.00 -14.15
N SER A 218 -3.33 8.28 -13.95
CA SER A 218 -3.80 9.61 -13.54
C SER A 218 -3.57 9.86 -12.04
N GLY A 219 -3.40 11.11 -11.63
CA GLY A 219 -3.24 11.47 -10.21
C GLY A 219 -1.84 11.22 -9.64
N THR A 220 -0.91 10.73 -10.45
CA THR A 220 0.50 10.53 -10.06
C THR A 220 1.39 11.67 -10.55
N ASP A 221 2.48 11.89 -9.82
CA ASP A 221 3.63 12.64 -10.29
C ASP A 221 4.85 11.70 -10.28
N ALA A 222 5.99 12.20 -10.72
CA ALA A 222 7.25 11.50 -10.68
C ALA A 222 8.27 12.26 -9.84
N GLY A 223 9.24 11.53 -9.32
CA GLY A 223 10.36 12.08 -8.59
C GLY A 223 11.36 12.82 -9.51
N PRO A 224 12.31 13.53 -8.89
CA PRO A 224 13.24 14.43 -9.58
C PRO A 224 14.02 13.79 -10.74
N LEU A 225 14.50 12.55 -10.59
CA LEU A 225 15.28 11.85 -11.62
C LEU A 225 14.45 11.47 -12.84
N TRP A 226 13.13 11.40 -12.72
CA TRP A 226 12.25 11.10 -13.85
C TRP A 226 11.78 12.36 -14.60
N LYS A 227 11.90 13.53 -13.96
CA LYS A 227 11.54 14.82 -14.54
C LYS A 227 12.64 15.33 -15.47
N LEU A 228 12.22 15.96 -16.56
CA LEU A 228 13.12 16.70 -17.45
C LEU A 228 13.44 18.06 -16.84
N SER A 229 14.65 18.58 -17.09
CA SER A 229 14.96 19.96 -16.74
C SER A 229 14.02 20.93 -17.46
N LYS A 230 13.85 22.16 -16.94
CA LYS A 230 12.95 23.16 -17.57
C LYS A 230 13.27 23.39 -19.05
N LYS A 231 14.56 23.36 -19.42
CA LYS A 231 15.01 23.55 -20.81
C LYS A 231 14.62 22.37 -21.68
N GLU A 232 14.90 21.15 -21.24
CA GLU A 232 14.54 19.91 -21.95
C GLU A 232 13.03 19.75 -22.06
N ALA A 233 12.29 20.01 -20.98
CA ALA A 233 10.84 19.92 -20.95
C ALA A 233 10.19 20.86 -21.97
N LYS A 234 10.70 22.09 -22.08
CA LYS A 234 10.24 23.07 -23.09
C LYS A 234 10.54 22.59 -24.52
N GLN A 235 11.72 22.03 -24.74
CA GLN A 235 12.14 21.54 -26.05
C GLN A 235 11.33 20.31 -26.48
N ALA A 236 11.14 19.35 -25.57
CA ALA A 236 10.43 18.09 -25.82
C ALA A 236 8.90 18.22 -25.71
N ARG A 237 8.39 19.37 -25.24
CA ARG A 237 6.96 19.62 -24.96
C ARG A 237 6.32 18.56 -24.05
N ARG A 238 7.10 18.00 -23.14
CA ARG A 238 6.68 17.02 -22.12
C ARG A 238 7.48 17.24 -20.83
N LYS A 239 6.97 16.79 -19.69
CA LYS A 239 7.61 17.00 -18.37
C LYS A 239 8.54 15.87 -17.94
N TYR A 240 8.35 14.66 -18.47
CA TYR A 240 9.00 13.45 -17.98
C TYR A 240 9.82 12.76 -19.10
N LYS A 241 10.76 11.90 -18.70
CA LYS A 241 11.60 11.12 -19.62
C LYS A 241 10.77 10.10 -20.43
N GLY A 242 9.74 9.53 -19.81
CA GLY A 242 8.77 8.63 -20.43
C GLY A 242 7.33 9.02 -20.06
N THR A 243 6.49 8.02 -19.79
CA THR A 243 5.13 8.23 -19.29
C THR A 243 5.16 8.72 -17.83
N LYS A 244 4.06 9.32 -17.37
CA LYS A 244 3.86 9.65 -15.94
C LYS A 244 3.46 8.42 -15.08
N GLY A 245 3.28 7.26 -15.72
CA GLY A 245 2.85 6.02 -15.08
C GLY A 245 3.93 4.93 -15.18
N LEU A 246 3.53 3.75 -15.63
CA LEU A 246 4.37 2.56 -15.76
C LEU A 246 5.01 2.53 -17.15
N CYS A 247 6.32 2.24 -17.21
CA CYS A 247 7.05 1.93 -18.45
C CYS A 247 8.39 1.26 -18.12
N ALA A 248 8.99 0.60 -19.11
CA ALA A 248 10.23 -0.17 -18.94
C ALA A 248 11.41 0.70 -18.47
N GLU A 249 11.56 1.90 -19.04
CA GLU A 249 12.67 2.78 -18.68
C GLU A 249 12.56 3.31 -17.24
N ARG A 250 11.33 3.43 -16.71
CA ARG A 250 11.10 3.83 -15.32
C ARG A 250 11.37 2.68 -14.37
N TRP A 251 11.02 1.46 -14.78
CA TRP A 251 11.36 0.24 -14.06
C TRP A 251 12.88 0.06 -13.92
N ASP A 252 13.64 0.31 -14.99
CA ASP A 252 15.11 0.26 -14.96
C ASP A 252 15.72 1.32 -14.04
N LEU A 253 15.14 2.53 -14.00
CA LEU A 253 15.53 3.56 -13.04
C LEU A 253 15.33 3.06 -11.61
N TRP A 254 14.15 2.55 -11.28
CA TRP A 254 13.85 2.04 -9.94
C TRP A 254 14.80 0.92 -9.53
N LYS A 255 15.05 -0.04 -10.43
CA LYS A 255 15.99 -1.14 -10.19
C LYS A 255 17.40 -0.63 -9.91
N THR A 256 17.87 0.32 -10.70
CA THR A 256 19.18 0.96 -10.53
C THR A 256 19.28 1.66 -9.18
N GLN A 257 18.24 2.37 -8.77
CA GLN A 257 18.22 3.11 -7.50
C GLN A 257 18.09 2.19 -6.28
N PHE A 258 17.29 1.12 -6.34
CA PHE A 258 17.30 0.09 -5.29
C PHE A 258 18.67 -0.58 -5.17
N ALA A 259 19.37 -0.85 -6.27
CA ALA A 259 20.74 -1.36 -6.22
C ALA A 259 21.70 -0.37 -5.56
N ALA A 260 21.58 0.93 -5.87
CA ALA A 260 22.36 1.97 -5.21
C ALA A 260 22.08 2.03 -3.69
N ILE A 261 20.83 1.90 -3.26
CA ILE A 261 20.47 1.85 -1.82
C ILE A 261 21.04 0.60 -1.15
N ARG A 262 20.95 -0.57 -1.80
CA ARG A 262 21.54 -1.83 -1.31
C ARG A 262 23.04 -1.69 -1.07
N ASP A 263 23.75 -0.99 -1.95
CA ASP A 263 25.20 -0.85 -1.90
C ASP A 263 25.67 0.39 -1.10
N TYR A 264 24.74 1.20 -0.58
CA TYR A 264 25.07 2.42 0.15
C TYR A 264 25.51 2.12 1.60
N GLU A 265 26.78 2.37 1.90
CA GLU A 265 27.37 2.11 3.22
C GLU A 265 26.70 2.91 4.35
N GLY A 266 26.11 4.08 4.04
CA GLY A 266 25.42 4.93 5.00
C GLY A 266 24.00 4.48 5.38
N ALA A 267 23.46 3.45 4.73
CA ALA A 267 22.19 2.84 5.13
C ALA A 267 22.42 1.71 6.15
N ASP A 268 21.44 1.51 7.05
CA ASP A 268 21.44 0.36 7.95
C ASP A 268 21.26 -0.97 7.20
N GLU A 269 21.55 -2.08 7.90
CA GLU A 269 21.52 -3.42 7.30
C GLU A 269 20.13 -3.83 6.83
N GLU A 270 19.07 -3.44 7.55
CA GLU A 270 17.68 -3.73 7.18
C GLU A 270 17.30 -3.04 5.88
N THR A 271 17.61 -1.75 5.75
CA THR A 271 17.40 -0.94 4.54
C THR A 271 18.13 -1.53 3.34
N ARG A 272 19.40 -1.91 3.51
CA ARG A 272 20.15 -2.56 2.41
C ARG A 272 19.55 -3.91 2.03
N THR A 273 19.13 -4.70 3.01
CA THR A 273 18.54 -6.03 2.81
C THR A 273 17.22 -5.94 2.05
N ILE A 274 16.31 -5.04 2.45
CA ILE A 274 15.01 -4.91 1.79
C ILE A 274 15.14 -4.33 0.38
N ALA A 275 16.07 -3.40 0.15
CA ALA A 275 16.42 -2.92 -1.19
C ALA A 275 16.98 -4.06 -2.06
N GLY A 276 17.87 -4.90 -1.49
CA GLY A 276 18.40 -6.08 -2.17
C GLY A 276 17.30 -7.07 -2.60
N ARG A 277 16.33 -7.35 -1.72
CA ARG A 277 15.17 -8.19 -2.04
C ARG A 277 14.31 -7.61 -3.15
N ALA A 278 14.14 -6.29 -3.20
CA ALA A 278 13.46 -5.64 -4.31
C ALA A 278 14.23 -5.86 -5.63
N VAL A 279 15.55 -5.65 -5.66
CA VAL A 279 16.39 -5.92 -6.84
C VAL A 279 16.27 -7.38 -7.31
N GLU A 280 16.41 -8.34 -6.40
CA GLU A 280 16.26 -9.77 -6.72
C GLU A 280 14.89 -10.10 -7.32
N ARG A 281 13.84 -9.45 -6.80
CA ARG A 281 12.49 -9.62 -7.35
C ARG A 281 12.38 -9.03 -8.74
N MET A 282 12.97 -7.86 -8.99
CA MET A 282 12.99 -7.25 -10.32
C MET A 282 13.81 -8.08 -11.32
N ASP A 283 14.92 -8.68 -10.90
CA ASP A 283 15.72 -9.59 -11.72
C ASP A 283 14.90 -10.82 -12.15
N LYS A 284 14.09 -11.39 -11.26
CA LYS A 284 13.23 -12.55 -11.57
C LYS A 284 12.09 -12.24 -12.55
N LEU A 285 11.78 -10.96 -12.78
CA LEU A 285 10.69 -10.52 -13.65
C LEU A 285 11.16 -10.09 -15.04
N ASN A 286 12.47 -9.90 -15.22
CA ASN A 286 13.11 -9.51 -16.49
C ASN A 286 13.39 -10.72 -17.40
#